data_AF-A0A537USV8-F1
#
_entry.id   AF-A0A537USV8-F1
#
_cell.length_a   1.000
_cell.length_b   1.000
_cell.length_c   1.000
_cell.angle_alpha   90.00
_cell.angle_beta   90.00
_cell.angle_gamma   90.00
#
_symmetry.space_group_name_H-M   'P 1'
#
loop_
_entity.id
_entity.type
_entity.pdbx_description
1 polymer ?
#
loop_
_entity_poly.entity_id
_entity_poly.type
_entity_poly.pdbx_seq_one_letter_code
_entity_poly.pdbx_strand_id
1 'polypeptide(L)' 'MKQSEIFRENAEHCAQLAESATNEPTYRRYKRMEAAWRALAHEQDWLDGEIAPIRQRNGTTLRMNAHG' A
#
# COMPACT_ATOMS: atom_id res chain seq x y z
N MET A 1 16.39 1.12 6.02
CA MET A 1 15.07 1.36 5.41
C MET A 1 14.47 0.00 5.09
N LYS A 2 13.26 -0.27 5.56
CA LYS A 2 12.53 -1.52 5.27
C LYS A 2 12.02 -1.48 3.83
N GLN A 3 11.78 -2.65 3.24
CA GLN A 3 11.28 -2.75 1.87
C GLN A 3 9.89 -2.09 1.71
N SER A 4 9.05 -2.17 2.74
CA SER A 4 7.74 -1.52 2.76
C SER A 4 7.82 0.01 2.84
N GLU A 5 8.87 0.57 3.44
CA GLU A 5 9.14 2.01 3.45
C GLU A 5 9.51 2.50 2.04
N ILE A 6 10.39 1.78 1.33
CA ILE A 6 10.76 2.08 -0.07
C ILE A 6 9.50 2.11 -0.97
N PHE A 7 8.60 1.15 -0.79
CA PHE A 7 7.35 1.13 -1.55
C PHE A 7 6.44 2.32 -1.21
N ARG A 8 6.40 2.78 0.04
CA ARG A 8 5.65 4.00 0.41
C ARG A 8 6.23 5.25 -0.23
N GLU A 9 7.55 5.39 -0.21
CA GLU A 9 8.24 6.51 -0.86
C GLU A 9 7.95 6.54 -2.37
N ASN A 10 7.98 5.37 -3.03
CA ASN A 10 7.61 5.26 -4.45
C ASN A 10 6.13 5.65 -4.70
N ALA A 11 5.23 5.31 -3.77
CA ALA A 11 3.84 5.73 -3.86
C ALA A 11 3.71 7.25 -3.74
N GLU A 12 4.43 7.87 -2.81
CA GLU A 12 4.44 9.33 -2.62
C GLU A 12 5.01 10.06 -3.84
N HIS A 13 6.09 9.55 -4.43
CA HIS A 13 6.60 10.09 -5.69
C HIS A 13 5.58 9.98 -6.83
N CYS A 14 4.86 8.87 -6.93
CA CYS A 14 3.78 8.73 -7.91
C CYS A 14 2.64 9.73 -7.65
N ALA A 15 2.30 10.01 -6.40
CA ALA A 15 1.30 11.02 -6.05
C ALA A 15 1.73 12.42 -6.51
N GLN A 16 2.98 12.81 -6.25
CA GLN A 16 3.54 14.10 -6.69
C GLN A 16 3.59 14.21 -8.23
N LEU A 17 3.93 13.11 -8.93
CA LEU A 17 3.88 13.06 -10.40
C LEU A 17 2.45 13.16 -10.92
N ALA A 18 1.46 12.58 -10.23
CA ALA A 18 0.06 12.74 -10.58
C ALA A 18 -0.38 14.21 -10.42
N GLU A 19 -0.04 14.86 -9.30
CA GLU A 19 -0.37 16.27 -9.03
C GLU A 19 0.20 17.23 -10.09
N SER A 20 1.38 16.92 -10.63
CA SER A 20 2.02 17.73 -11.68
C SER A 20 1.60 17.35 -13.12
N ALA A 21 0.77 16.33 -13.31
CA ALA A 21 0.37 15.87 -14.63
C ALA A 21 -0.52 16.91 -15.35
N THR A 22 -0.16 17.22 -16.60
CA THR A 22 -0.87 18.22 -17.41
C THR A 22 -2.07 17.65 -18.19
N ASN A 23 -2.30 16.34 -18.12
CA ASN A 23 -3.41 15.69 -18.79
C ASN A 23 -3.94 14.48 -18.01
N GLU A 24 -5.22 14.22 -18.23
CA GLU A 24 -5.99 13.19 -17.52
C GLU A 24 -5.42 11.76 -17.71
N PRO A 25 -5.00 11.32 -18.91
CA PRO A 25 -4.37 10.01 -19.07
C PRO A 25 -3.11 9.81 -18.22
N THR A 26 -2.21 10.81 -18.18
CA THR A 26 -0.98 10.76 -17.39
C THR A 26 -1.29 10.76 -15.89
N TYR A 27 -2.21 11.63 -15.44
CA TYR A 27 -2.69 11.65 -14.06
C TYR A 27 -3.17 10.26 -13.61
N ARG A 28 -4.06 9.63 -14.40
CA ARG A 28 -4.61 8.30 -14.10
C ARG A 28 -3.53 7.22 -14.06
N ARG A 29 -2.51 7.31 -14.92
CA ARG A 29 -1.39 6.37 -14.90
C ARG A 29 -0.64 6.45 -13.58
N TYR A 30 -0.26 7.64 -13.13
CA TYR A 30 0.46 7.81 -11.88
C TYR A 30 -0.38 7.42 -10.66
N LYS A 31 -1.68 7.73 -10.62
CA LYS A 31 -2.57 7.26 -9.54
C LYS A 31 -2.68 5.74 -9.45
N ARG A 32 -2.67 5.02 -10.58
CA ARG A 32 -2.65 3.56 -10.58
C ARG A 32 -1.33 3.02 -10.04
N MET A 33 -0.21 3.64 -10.41
CA MET A 33 1.11 3.25 -9.89
C MET A 33 1.22 3.52 -8.38
N GLU A 34 0.74 4.67 -7.90
CA GLU A 34 0.65 4.96 -6.47
C GLU A 34 -0.13 3.87 -5.73
N ALA A 35 -1.33 3.52 -6.22
CA ALA A 35 -2.15 2.49 -5.60
C ALA A 35 -1.46 1.12 -5.57
N ALA A 36 -0.76 0.75 -6.66
CA ALA A 36 0.01 -0.49 -6.73
C ALA A 36 1.17 -0.50 -5.70
N TRP A 37 1.91 0.60 -5.57
CA TRP A 37 2.97 0.69 -4.57
C TRP A 37 2.45 0.63 -3.13
N ARG A 38 1.32 1.30 -2.84
CA ARG A 38 0.67 1.19 -1.52
C ARG A 38 0.24 -0.24 -1.20
N ALA A 39 -0.29 -0.97 -2.19
CA ALA A 39 -0.66 -2.37 -2.03
C ALA A 39 0.56 -3.25 -1.74
N LEU A 40 1.68 -3.05 -2.46
CA LEU A 40 2.94 -3.77 -2.20
C LEU A 40 3.52 -3.45 -0.81
N ALA A 41 3.46 -2.20 -0.37
CA ALA A 41 3.89 -1.83 0.98
C ALA A 41 3.07 -2.55 2.07
N HIS A 42 1.74 -2.61 1.90
CA HIS A 42 0.85 -3.32 2.81
C HIS A 42 1.13 -4.83 2.82
N GLU A 43 1.32 -5.43 1.64
CA GLU A 43 1.67 -6.85 1.53
C GLU A 43 3.00 -7.16 2.21
N GLN A 44 4.00 -6.29 2.01
CA GLN A 44 5.32 -6.47 2.64
C GLN A 44 5.24 -6.39 4.16
N ASP A 45 4.48 -5.43 4.71
CA ASP A 45 4.24 -5.37 6.16
C ASP A 45 3.51 -6.62 6.68
N TRP A 46 2.61 -7.22 5.90
CA TRP A 46 1.95 -8.47 6.26
C TRP A 46 2.93 -9.65 6.26
N LEU A 47 3.79 -9.75 5.23
CA LEU A 47 4.84 -10.78 5.13
C LEU A 47 5.88 -10.66 6.24
N ASP A 48 6.22 -9.43 6.63
CA ASP A 48 7.17 -9.13 7.70
C ASP A 48 6.54 -9.31 9.11
N GLY A 49 5.23 -9.59 9.19
CA GLY A 49 4.51 -9.79 10.44
C GLY A 49 4.14 -8.50 11.19
N GLU A 50 4.38 -7.33 10.59
CA GLU A 50 4.04 -6.01 11.13
C GLU A 50 2.52 -5.76 11.10
N ILE A 51 1.84 -6.33 10.10
CA ILE A 51 0.37 -6.36 10.03
C ILE A 51 -0.10 -7.78 10.29
N ALA A 52 -0.82 -7.95 11.39
CA ALA A 52 -1.36 -9.24 11.73
C ALA A 52 -2.47 -9.69 10.76
N PRO A 53 -2.59 -11.00 10.46
CA PRO A 53 -3.61 -11.49 9.57
C PRO A 53 -5.00 -11.17 10.10
N ILE A 54 -5.86 -10.67 9.20
CA ILE A 54 -7.27 -10.47 9.50
C ILE A 54 -7.96 -11.83 9.43
N ARG A 55 -8.56 -12.28 10.53
CA ARG A 55 -9.49 -13.42 10.47
C ARG A 55 -10.86 -12.89 10.04
N GLN A 56 -11.28 -13.22 8.82
CA GLN A 56 -12.67 -13.02 8.43
C GLN A 56 -13.51 -14.17 8.99
N ARG A 57 -14.22 -13.92 10.10
CA ARG A 57 -15.25 -14.83 10.59
C ARG A 57 -16.60 -14.22 10.27
N ASN A 58 -17.32 -14.82 9.32
CA ASN A 58 -18.70 -14.49 8.96
C ASN A 58 -18.98 -12.98 8.88
N GLY A 59 -18.28 -12.26 8.00
CA GLY A 59 -18.52 -10.84 7.74
C GLY A 59 -18.03 -9.87 8.81
N THR A 60 -17.44 -10.34 9.91
CA THR A 60 -16.81 -9.49 10.93
C THR A 60 -15.28 -9.59 10.80
N THR A 61 -14.64 -8.46 10.52
CA THR A 61 -13.18 -8.31 10.48
C THR A 61 -12.63 -8.29 11.91
N LEU A 62 -12.01 -9.38 12.37
CA LEU A 62 -11.26 -9.39 13.63
C LEU A 62 -9.77 -9.33 13.31
N ARG A 63 -9.09 -8.25 13.76
CA ARG A 63 -7.62 -8.22 13.80
C ARG A 63 -7.16 -9.22 14.85
N MET A 64 -6.46 -10.27 14.44
CA MET A 64 -5.80 -11.16 15.39
C MET A 64 -4.55 -10.43 15.90
N ASN A 65 -4.31 -10.36 17.19
CA ASN A 65 -3.04 -9.85 17.69
C ASN A 65 -2.01 -10.99 17.59
N ALA A 66 -0.82 -10.71 17.07
CA ALA A 66 0.29 -11.65 17.06
C ALA A 66 0.86 -11.79 18.49
N HIS A 67 0.34 -12.76 19.25
CA HIS A 67 1.00 -13.30 20.43
C HIS A 67 1.29 -14.77 20.16
N GLY A 68 2.58 -15.09 20.09
CA GLY A 68 3.15 -16.42 19.93
C GLY A 68 4.66 -16.31 19.98
#